data_AF-A0A959W5I3-F1
#
_entry.id   AF-A0A959W5I3-F1
#
_cell.length_a   1.000
_cell.length_b   1.000
_cell.length_c   1.000
_cell.angle_alpha   90.00
_cell.angle_beta   90.00
_cell.angle_gamma   90.00
#
_symmetry.space_group_name_H-M   'P 1'
#
loop_
_entity.id
_entity.type
_entity.pdbx_description
1 polymer ?
#
loop_
_entity_poly.entity_id
_entity_poly.type
_entity_poly.pdbx_seq_one_letter_code
_entity_poly.pdbx_strand_id
1 'polypeptide(L)'
;FLTAIAALLLLVAAPHAEAKSTQRIELGAKNLATLAPNCGKDFSRDCTVEGKVTAFQSLSSLYPSRNFVVPFNGKLVAWSISLANPTRKDVFFEGDKQQAQLPAFNGFFGAPSQAGISILRQVEKKKKGGPRFKMVRKSPIEILNPYFGTRVTFALERPLNVYEGNVVALTIPTWAPALWSPRACNATIYGDLDPGRCNQARERYTWRGSRVPQDDPATCSLAVNGVPTEQLDKTAPQTKVDSIRRYGCYYGSNVLLYSALIVGR
;
A
#
# COMPACT_ATOMS: atom_id res chain seq x y z
N PHE A 1 -31.50 -16.93 -64.16
CA PHE A 1 -30.78 -17.37 -62.96
C PHE A 1 -29.55 -16.50 -62.76
N LEU A 2 -29.26 -16.14 -61.51
CA LEU A 2 -28.10 -15.41 -60.97
C LEU A 2 -28.13 -13.86 -60.99
N THR A 3 -28.65 -13.35 -59.87
CA THR A 3 -28.54 -12.02 -59.28
C THR A 3 -27.13 -11.76 -58.73
N ALA A 4 -26.53 -10.61 -59.05
CA ALA A 4 -25.30 -10.11 -58.42
C ALA A 4 -25.65 -9.10 -57.33
N ILE A 5 -25.36 -9.42 -56.07
CA ILE A 5 -25.53 -8.55 -54.91
C ILE A 5 -24.19 -7.85 -54.65
N ALA A 6 -24.14 -6.53 -54.84
CA ALA A 6 -23.02 -5.68 -54.44
C ALA A 6 -23.18 -5.31 -52.96
N ALA A 7 -22.34 -5.87 -52.08
CA ALA A 7 -22.30 -5.52 -50.67
C ALA A 7 -21.39 -4.30 -50.45
N LEU A 8 -22.00 -3.17 -50.08
CA LEU A 8 -21.30 -1.94 -49.70
C LEU A 8 -20.80 -2.08 -48.25
N LEU A 9 -19.50 -2.29 -48.06
CA LEU A 9 -18.86 -2.28 -46.74
C LEU A 9 -18.64 -0.83 -46.29
N LEU A 10 -19.56 -0.31 -45.46
CA LEU A 10 -19.37 0.93 -44.71
C LEU A 10 -18.39 0.67 -43.55
N LEU A 11 -17.12 1.06 -43.74
CA LEU A 11 -16.18 1.21 -42.63
C LEU A 11 -16.63 2.40 -41.76
N VAL A 12 -17.34 2.10 -40.68
CA VAL A 12 -17.55 3.05 -39.60
C VAL A 12 -16.26 3.14 -38.81
N ALA A 13 -15.40 4.10 -39.16
CA ALA A 13 -14.31 4.52 -38.31
C ALA A 13 -14.91 5.20 -37.07
N ALA A 14 -15.11 4.42 -36.00
CA ALA A 14 -15.42 4.99 -34.70
C ALA A 14 -14.20 5.84 -34.27
N PRO A 15 -14.35 7.15 -34.01
CA PRO A 15 -13.28 7.91 -33.39
C PRO A 15 -13.12 7.36 -31.97
N HIS A 16 -12.07 6.55 -31.76
CA HIS A 16 -11.53 6.39 -30.43
C HIS A 16 -11.07 7.77 -29.99
N ALA A 17 -11.89 8.43 -29.18
CA ALA A 17 -11.48 9.58 -28.41
C ALA A 17 -10.39 9.10 -27.44
N GLU A 18 -9.15 9.05 -27.92
CA GLU A 18 -7.98 9.13 -27.07
C GLU A 18 -8.07 10.49 -26.37
N ALA A 19 -8.65 10.48 -25.18
CA ALA A 19 -8.55 11.60 -24.26
C ALA A 19 -7.06 11.77 -23.95
N LYS A 20 -6.40 12.66 -24.72
CA LYS A 20 -5.00 13.03 -24.59
C LYS A 20 -4.85 13.91 -23.36
N SER A 21 -5.06 13.32 -22.18
CA SER A 21 -4.75 13.97 -20.92
C SER A 21 -3.24 14.16 -20.85
N THR A 22 -2.80 15.42 -20.94
CA THR A 22 -1.38 15.78 -20.89
C THR A 22 -0.81 15.71 -19.48
N GLN A 23 -1.68 15.62 -18.46
CA GLN A 23 -1.31 15.53 -17.07
C GLN A 23 -1.37 14.06 -16.62
N ARG A 24 -0.21 13.45 -16.41
CA ARG A 24 -0.08 12.09 -15.89
C ARG A 24 0.90 12.08 -14.73
N ILE A 25 0.55 11.41 -13.64
CA ILE A 25 1.46 11.20 -12.52
C ILE A 25 1.30 9.79 -11.96
N GLU A 26 2.42 9.16 -11.61
CA GLU A 26 2.43 7.93 -10.84
C GLU A 26 2.98 8.23 -9.44
N LEU A 27 2.07 8.33 -8.47
CA LEU A 27 2.39 8.55 -7.07
C LEU A 27 3.15 7.32 -6.53
N GLY A 28 4.25 7.49 -5.81
CA GLY A 28 5.01 6.39 -5.18
C GLY A 28 5.91 5.55 -6.12
N ALA A 29 5.89 5.78 -7.44
CA ALA A 29 6.63 4.98 -8.43
C ALA A 29 8.13 4.83 -8.16
N LYS A 30 8.81 5.90 -7.71
CA LYS A 30 10.26 5.85 -7.42
C LYS A 30 10.60 4.88 -6.30
N ASN A 31 9.76 4.73 -5.27
CA ASN A 31 9.98 3.74 -4.23
C ASN A 31 9.99 2.32 -4.82
N LEU A 32 9.06 2.03 -5.74
CA LEU A 32 8.97 0.73 -6.41
C LEU A 32 10.16 0.42 -7.33
N ALA A 33 10.83 1.45 -7.83
CA ALA A 33 11.98 1.29 -8.71
C ALA A 33 13.28 1.01 -7.95
N THR A 34 13.38 1.42 -6.68
CA THR A 34 14.64 1.40 -5.94
C THR A 34 14.62 0.53 -4.69
N LEU A 35 13.45 0.17 -4.17
CA LEU A 35 13.30 -0.56 -2.92
C LEU A 35 12.59 -1.89 -3.14
N ALA A 36 13.09 -2.94 -2.48
CA ALA A 36 12.54 -4.30 -2.54
C ALA A 36 11.95 -4.74 -1.19
N PRO A 37 10.77 -5.38 -1.18
CA PRO A 37 10.15 -5.83 0.07
C PRO A 37 11.01 -6.86 0.80
N ASN A 38 10.87 -6.95 2.12
CA ASN A 38 11.84 -7.66 2.97
C ASN A 38 11.66 -9.19 3.07
N CYS A 39 10.45 -9.72 2.85
CA CYS A 39 10.18 -11.14 3.09
C CYS A 39 10.64 -12.06 1.94
N GLY A 40 10.94 -13.31 2.29
CA GLY A 40 11.33 -14.35 1.35
C GLY A 40 12.48 -15.20 1.88
N LYS A 41 13.38 -15.62 0.97
CA LYS A 41 14.52 -16.48 1.28
C LYS A 41 15.76 -15.72 1.78
N ASP A 42 15.77 -14.40 1.65
CA ASP A 42 16.81 -13.54 2.20
C ASP A 42 16.37 -13.07 3.58
N PHE A 43 17.04 -13.57 4.63
CA PHE A 43 16.79 -13.21 6.03
C PHE A 43 17.78 -12.17 6.54
N SER A 44 18.56 -11.53 5.66
CA SER A 44 19.46 -10.43 6.03
C SER A 44 18.73 -9.16 6.48
N ARG A 45 17.42 -9.09 6.22
CA ARG A 45 16.50 -8.04 6.69
C ARG A 45 15.30 -8.68 7.38
N ASP A 46 14.82 -8.04 8.43
CA ASP A 46 13.63 -8.50 9.14
C ASP A 46 12.44 -8.53 8.18
N CYS A 47 11.80 -9.70 8.07
CA CYS A 47 10.60 -9.88 7.27
C CYS A 47 9.42 -9.17 7.95
N THR A 48 8.97 -8.09 7.32
CA THR A 48 7.86 -7.26 7.79
C THR A 48 6.74 -7.23 6.76
N VAL A 49 5.51 -7.34 7.26
CA VAL A 49 4.28 -7.22 6.46
C VAL A 49 3.35 -6.24 7.14
N GLU A 50 2.46 -5.64 6.35
CA GLU A 50 1.38 -4.85 6.92
C GLU A 50 0.08 -5.63 6.89
N GLY A 51 -0.64 -5.60 8.00
CA GLY A 51 -1.95 -6.24 8.12
C GLY A 51 -3.03 -5.31 8.65
N LYS A 52 -4.26 -5.63 8.28
CA LYS A 52 -5.52 -5.04 8.78
C LYS A 52 -5.48 -3.51 8.86
N VAL A 53 -5.10 -2.83 7.77
CA VAL A 53 -4.86 -1.38 7.77
C VAL A 53 -5.22 -0.71 6.46
N THR A 54 -5.66 0.55 6.51
CA THR A 54 -5.58 1.46 5.36
C THR A 54 -4.50 2.48 5.63
N ALA A 55 -3.51 2.59 4.75
CA ALA A 55 -2.27 3.32 5.01
C ALA A 55 -1.71 4.03 3.79
N PHE A 56 -0.93 5.10 4.03
CA PHE A 56 -0.22 5.82 2.98
C PHE A 56 1.11 6.36 3.50
N GLN A 57 2.08 6.50 2.58
CA GLN A 57 3.36 7.11 2.92
C GLN A 57 3.18 8.61 3.14
N SER A 58 3.60 9.10 4.29
CA SER A 58 3.61 10.53 4.61
C SER A 58 4.91 11.21 4.15
N LEU A 59 6.07 10.59 4.42
CA LEU A 59 7.39 11.05 3.98
C LEU A 59 8.16 9.92 3.32
N SER A 60 8.87 10.21 2.22
CA SER A 60 9.91 9.35 1.64
C SER A 60 11.00 10.24 1.09
N SER A 61 12.26 10.02 1.46
CA SER A 61 13.38 10.81 0.91
C SER A 61 13.54 10.67 -0.60
N LEU A 62 12.93 9.65 -1.21
CA LEU A 62 12.96 9.48 -2.66
C LEU A 62 12.02 10.45 -3.39
N TYR A 63 11.01 10.99 -2.71
CA TYR A 63 10.04 11.94 -3.26
C TYR A 63 10.10 13.27 -2.49
N PRO A 64 10.51 14.37 -3.13
CA PRO A 64 10.58 15.69 -2.48
C PRO A 64 9.21 16.36 -2.29
N SER A 65 8.12 15.79 -2.83
CA SER A 65 6.75 16.30 -2.70
C SER A 65 5.90 15.44 -1.75
N ARG A 66 4.62 15.79 -1.56
CA ARG A 66 3.69 14.98 -0.76
C ARG A 66 3.32 13.69 -1.52
N ASN A 67 4.09 12.60 -1.27
CA ASN A 67 4.12 11.33 -2.03
C ASN A 67 2.82 10.79 -2.59
N PHE A 68 1.74 10.85 -1.80
CA PHE A 68 0.45 10.25 -2.15
C PHE A 68 -0.70 11.27 -2.13
N VAL A 69 -0.38 12.57 -2.12
CA VAL A 69 -1.37 13.63 -2.27
C VAL A 69 -1.58 13.90 -3.75
N VAL A 70 -2.83 13.86 -4.17
CA VAL A 70 -3.24 14.12 -5.55
C VAL A 70 -2.98 15.59 -5.90
N PRO A 71 -2.19 15.89 -6.94
CA PRO A 71 -1.80 17.27 -7.28
C PRO A 71 -2.79 18.00 -8.19
N PHE A 72 -3.74 17.29 -8.81
CA PHE A 72 -4.74 17.88 -9.71
C PHE A 72 -6.00 17.00 -9.81
N ASN A 73 -7.10 17.57 -10.28
CA ASN A 73 -8.34 16.83 -10.50
C ASN A 73 -8.19 15.83 -11.65
N GLY A 74 -8.66 14.60 -11.45
CA GLY A 74 -8.37 13.53 -12.41
C GLY A 74 -9.10 12.23 -12.15
N LYS A 75 -8.55 11.16 -12.72
CA LYS A 75 -8.98 9.77 -12.55
C LYS A 75 -7.79 8.93 -12.09
N LEU A 76 -7.94 8.17 -11.01
CA LEU A 76 -7.05 7.05 -10.73
C LEU A 76 -7.47 5.89 -11.63
N VAL A 77 -6.57 5.45 -12.51
CA VAL A 77 -6.84 4.45 -13.55
C VAL A 77 -6.17 3.10 -13.29
N ALA A 78 -5.08 3.10 -12.53
CA ALA A 78 -4.39 1.87 -12.15
C ALA A 78 -3.59 2.09 -10.86
N TRP A 79 -3.23 0.99 -10.20
CA TRP A 79 -2.30 1.01 -9.08
C TRP A 79 -1.36 -0.19 -9.18
N SER A 80 -0.13 -0.04 -8.69
CA SER A 80 0.85 -1.12 -8.64
C SER A 80 1.25 -1.43 -7.21
N ILE A 81 1.69 -2.66 -6.97
CA ILE A 81 2.23 -3.09 -5.67
C ILE A 81 3.40 -4.03 -5.89
N SER A 82 4.50 -3.82 -5.16
CA SER A 82 5.65 -4.73 -5.16
C SER A 82 5.52 -5.68 -3.97
N LEU A 83 5.49 -6.98 -4.25
CA LEU A 83 5.21 -8.02 -3.28
C LEU A 83 6.44 -8.89 -3.07
N ALA A 84 6.81 -9.10 -1.81
CA ALA A 84 7.80 -10.11 -1.47
C ALA A 84 7.28 -11.51 -1.81
N ASN A 85 8.16 -12.51 -1.70
CA ASN A 85 7.81 -13.91 -1.92
C ASN A 85 7.93 -14.72 -0.62
N PRO A 86 6.98 -14.59 0.32
CA PRO A 86 7.05 -15.28 1.60
C PRO A 86 7.25 -16.79 1.45
N THR A 87 8.09 -17.36 2.29
CA THR A 87 8.36 -18.80 2.27
C THR A 87 7.10 -19.60 2.63
N ARG A 88 6.82 -20.65 1.86
CA ARG A 88 5.66 -21.55 2.06
C ARG A 88 5.97 -22.71 3.02
N LYS A 89 7.25 -23.00 3.20
CA LYS A 89 7.81 -24.07 4.02
C LYS A 89 9.00 -23.51 4.78
N ASP A 90 9.41 -24.20 5.84
CA ASP A 90 10.65 -23.89 6.53
C ASP A 90 11.83 -23.95 5.54
N VAL A 91 12.80 -23.08 5.73
CA VAL A 91 14.02 -22.99 4.91
C VAL A 91 15.24 -22.85 5.81
N PHE A 92 16.42 -23.13 5.30
CA PHE A 92 17.68 -22.84 6.01
C PHE A 92 18.29 -21.54 5.46
N PHE A 93 18.80 -20.70 6.35
CA PHE A 93 19.54 -19.49 6.02
C PHE A 93 20.75 -19.41 6.95
N GLU A 94 21.96 -19.29 6.39
CA GLU A 94 23.23 -19.26 7.14
C GLU A 94 23.40 -20.40 8.17
N GLY A 95 22.84 -21.58 7.89
CA GLY A 95 22.91 -22.76 8.76
C GLY A 95 21.75 -22.88 9.75
N ASP A 96 20.97 -21.82 9.96
CA ASP A 96 19.84 -21.79 10.87
C ASP A 96 18.52 -22.09 10.17
N LYS A 97 17.67 -22.87 10.83
CA LYS A 97 16.33 -23.18 10.35
C LYS A 97 15.39 -21.99 10.59
N GLN A 98 14.84 -21.47 9.51
CA GLN A 98 13.87 -20.39 9.48
C GLN A 98 12.45 -20.94 9.24
N GLN A 99 11.49 -20.44 10.02
CA GLN A 99 10.10 -20.86 9.92
C GLN A 99 9.42 -20.35 8.63
N ALA A 100 8.43 -21.10 8.15
CA ALA A 100 7.58 -20.69 7.03
C ALA A 100 6.84 -19.37 7.33
N GLN A 101 7.04 -18.36 6.47
CA GLN A 101 6.45 -17.03 6.65
C GLN A 101 4.96 -16.98 6.28
N LEU A 102 4.57 -17.60 5.16
CA LEU A 102 3.19 -17.53 4.66
C LEU A 102 2.17 -18.13 5.64
N PRO A 103 2.37 -19.34 6.20
CA PRO A 103 1.45 -19.91 7.19
C PRO A 103 1.35 -19.04 8.45
N ALA A 104 2.47 -18.47 8.92
CA ALA A 104 2.47 -17.59 10.08
C ALA A 104 1.59 -16.34 9.85
N PHE A 105 1.78 -15.64 8.73
CA PHE A 105 0.97 -14.45 8.43
C PHE A 105 -0.51 -14.76 8.20
N ASN A 106 -0.82 -15.88 7.56
CA ASN A 106 -2.21 -16.34 7.44
C ASN A 106 -2.83 -16.61 8.83
N GLY A 107 -2.07 -17.16 9.77
CA GLY A 107 -2.52 -17.37 11.15
C GLY A 107 -2.81 -16.06 11.89
N PHE A 108 -1.94 -15.06 11.76
CA PHE A 108 -2.11 -13.77 12.45
C PHE A 108 -3.18 -12.86 11.82
N PHE A 109 -3.25 -12.82 10.50
CA PHE A 109 -4.03 -11.80 9.78
C PHE A 109 -5.19 -12.35 8.95
N GLY A 110 -5.34 -13.67 8.88
CA GLY A 110 -6.28 -14.35 8.00
C GLY A 110 -5.74 -14.57 6.59
N ALA A 111 -6.49 -15.35 5.80
CA ALA A 111 -6.17 -15.70 4.42
C ALA A 111 -7.38 -15.42 3.49
N PRO A 112 -7.16 -15.18 2.19
CA PRO A 112 -5.87 -14.99 1.52
C PRO A 112 -5.26 -13.60 1.81
N SER A 113 -4.05 -13.35 1.30
CA SER A 113 -3.44 -12.00 1.30
C SER A 113 -4.21 -11.10 0.33
N GLN A 114 -4.61 -9.92 0.80
CA GLN A 114 -5.54 -9.04 0.08
C GLN A 114 -5.13 -7.57 0.18
N ALA A 115 -5.28 -6.83 -0.92
CA ALA A 115 -5.20 -5.37 -0.89
C ALA A 115 -6.04 -4.70 -1.98
N GLY A 116 -6.31 -3.42 -1.81
CA GLY A 116 -6.89 -2.53 -2.82
C GLY A 116 -6.45 -1.10 -2.60
N ILE A 117 -6.91 -0.17 -3.44
CA ILE A 117 -6.61 1.25 -3.31
C ILE A 117 -7.83 2.05 -2.86
N SER A 118 -7.60 3.05 -2.02
CA SER A 118 -8.63 3.93 -1.47
C SER A 118 -8.27 5.39 -1.70
N ILE A 119 -9.30 6.22 -1.86
CA ILE A 119 -9.17 7.67 -1.95
C ILE A 119 -9.71 8.27 -0.66
N LEU A 120 -8.85 9.02 0.03
CA LEU A 120 -9.13 9.65 1.30
C LEU A 120 -9.20 11.18 1.12
N ARG A 121 -10.17 11.80 1.78
CA ARG A 121 -10.27 13.26 1.90
C ARG A 121 -10.02 13.64 3.36
N GLN A 122 -9.04 14.48 3.60
CA GLN A 122 -8.82 15.03 4.94
C GLN A 122 -9.99 15.94 5.31
N VAL A 123 -10.66 15.65 6.43
CA VAL A 123 -11.83 16.43 6.89
C VAL A 123 -11.51 17.28 8.12
N GLU A 124 -10.46 16.94 8.86
CA GLU A 124 -10.01 17.71 10.02
C GLU A 124 -8.47 17.71 10.08
N LYS A 125 -7.86 18.91 10.18
CA LYS A 125 -6.40 19.07 10.12
C LYS A 125 -5.69 18.94 11.47
N LYS A 126 -6.32 19.34 12.58
CA LYS A 126 -5.66 19.52 13.88
C LYS A 126 -6.59 19.31 15.08
N LYS A 127 -7.15 18.10 15.25
CA LYS A 127 -7.75 17.72 16.55
C LYS A 127 -6.71 17.01 17.42
N LYS A 128 -6.93 17.02 18.74
CA LYS A 128 -6.21 16.21 19.72
C LYS A 128 -6.20 14.75 19.24
N GLY A 129 -5.01 14.20 18.94
CA GLY A 129 -4.86 12.81 18.47
C GLY A 129 -4.62 12.59 16.97
N GLY A 130 -4.57 13.65 16.14
CA GLY A 130 -4.14 13.56 14.73
C GLY A 130 -5.24 13.81 13.68
N PRO A 131 -4.90 13.80 12.39
CA PRO A 131 -5.83 14.12 11.31
C PRO A 131 -6.87 13.01 11.10
N ARG A 132 -8.04 13.43 10.63
CA ARG A 132 -9.14 12.52 10.26
C ARG A 132 -9.37 12.55 8.76
N PHE A 133 -9.62 11.37 8.23
CA PHE A 133 -9.81 11.15 6.81
C PHE A 133 -11.15 10.46 6.55
N LYS A 134 -11.93 11.05 5.65
CA LYS A 134 -13.12 10.44 5.08
C LYS A 134 -12.70 9.58 3.88
N MET A 135 -13.08 8.31 3.86
CA MET A 135 -12.93 7.48 2.66
C MET A 135 -13.98 7.91 1.64
N VAL A 136 -13.56 8.51 0.52
CA VAL A 136 -14.50 9.02 -0.49
C VAL A 136 -14.69 8.04 -1.64
N ARG A 137 -13.71 7.18 -1.92
CA ARG A 137 -13.77 6.12 -2.94
C ARG A 137 -12.84 4.96 -2.60
N LYS A 138 -13.06 3.81 -3.22
CA LYS A 138 -12.18 2.64 -3.16
C LYS A 138 -12.28 1.82 -4.45
N SER A 139 -11.25 1.05 -4.75
CA SER A 139 -11.28 -0.01 -5.77
C SER A 139 -11.90 -1.29 -5.20
N PRO A 140 -12.14 -2.30 -6.06
CA PRO A 140 -12.22 -3.70 -5.62
C PRO A 140 -10.98 -4.11 -4.81
N ILE A 141 -11.15 -5.14 -3.99
CA ILE A 141 -10.05 -5.81 -3.27
C ILE A 141 -9.52 -6.93 -4.16
N GLU A 142 -8.21 -6.95 -4.34
CA GLU A 142 -7.48 -7.94 -5.13
C GLU A 142 -6.87 -9.01 -4.22
N ILE A 143 -6.81 -10.25 -4.71
CA ILE A 143 -6.09 -11.35 -4.07
C ILE A 143 -4.62 -11.30 -4.53
N LEU A 144 -3.70 -11.25 -3.57
CA LEU A 144 -2.29 -10.99 -3.85
C LEU A 144 -1.44 -12.26 -4.03
N ASN A 145 -1.87 -13.40 -3.47
CA ASN A 145 -1.09 -14.65 -3.45
C ASN A 145 -0.49 -15.06 -4.82
N PRO A 146 -1.20 -14.94 -5.97
CA PRO A 146 -0.65 -15.29 -7.28
C PRO A 146 0.53 -14.41 -7.73
N TYR A 147 0.68 -13.22 -7.15
CA TYR A 147 1.64 -12.20 -7.56
C TYR A 147 2.84 -12.07 -6.62
N PHE A 148 2.95 -12.93 -5.60
CA PHE A 148 4.08 -12.92 -4.68
C PHE A 148 5.43 -13.06 -5.41
N GLY A 149 6.39 -12.22 -5.04
CA GLY A 149 7.70 -12.11 -5.68
C GLY A 149 7.74 -11.21 -6.91
N THR A 150 6.64 -10.56 -7.26
CA THR A 150 6.54 -9.70 -8.44
C THR A 150 6.04 -8.30 -8.10
N ARG A 151 6.26 -7.37 -9.02
CA ARG A 151 5.50 -6.12 -9.09
C ARG A 151 4.33 -6.33 -10.03
N VAL A 152 3.12 -6.20 -9.51
CA VAL A 152 1.88 -6.32 -10.28
C VAL A 152 1.19 -4.96 -10.41
N THR A 153 0.54 -4.73 -11.53
CA THR A 153 -0.30 -3.55 -11.79
C THR A 153 -1.74 -3.98 -12.02
N PHE A 154 -2.66 -3.40 -11.26
CA PHE A 154 -4.10 -3.60 -11.40
C PHE A 154 -4.71 -2.39 -12.09
N ALA A 155 -5.18 -2.59 -13.32
CA ALA A 155 -5.97 -1.60 -14.03
C ALA A 155 -7.40 -1.58 -13.47
N LEU A 156 -7.95 -0.39 -13.25
CA LEU A 156 -9.32 -0.26 -12.77
C LEU A 156 -10.29 -0.26 -13.94
N GLU A 157 -11.19 -1.23 -13.97
CA GLU A 157 -12.32 -1.26 -14.91
C GLU A 157 -13.13 0.04 -14.83
N ARG A 158 -13.31 0.56 -13.61
CA ARG A 158 -13.97 1.85 -13.34
C ARG A 158 -12.99 2.81 -12.67
N PRO A 159 -12.42 3.77 -13.42
CA PRO A 159 -11.51 4.75 -12.85
C PRO A 159 -12.15 5.59 -11.74
N LEU A 160 -11.42 5.81 -10.64
CA LEU A 160 -11.92 6.55 -9.49
C LEU A 160 -11.71 8.05 -9.70
N ASN A 161 -12.74 8.87 -9.54
CA ASN A 161 -12.54 10.33 -9.53
C ASN A 161 -11.67 10.74 -8.34
N VAL A 162 -10.60 11.46 -8.62
CA VAL A 162 -9.74 12.07 -7.60
C VAL A 162 -9.77 13.57 -7.74
N TYR A 163 -9.67 14.26 -6.62
CA TYR A 163 -9.57 15.72 -6.57
C TYR A 163 -8.24 16.11 -5.95
N GLU A 164 -7.75 17.29 -6.31
CA GLU A 164 -6.57 17.87 -5.69
C GLU A 164 -6.66 17.83 -4.15
N GLY A 165 -5.56 17.49 -3.49
CA GLY A 165 -5.48 17.36 -2.04
C GLY A 165 -6.08 16.07 -1.47
N ASN A 166 -6.72 15.23 -2.29
CA ASN A 166 -7.08 13.87 -1.86
C ASN A 166 -5.79 13.07 -1.62
N VAL A 167 -5.87 12.05 -0.76
CA VAL A 167 -4.76 11.14 -0.47
C VAL A 167 -5.10 9.78 -1.03
N VAL A 168 -4.19 9.19 -1.80
CA VAL A 168 -4.30 7.81 -2.25
C VAL A 168 -3.71 6.91 -1.16
N ALA A 169 -4.43 5.86 -0.75
CA ALA A 169 -4.02 4.97 0.32
C ALA A 169 -4.17 3.50 -0.09
N LEU A 170 -3.27 2.65 0.40
CA LEU A 170 -3.35 1.21 0.27
C LEU A 170 -4.25 0.66 1.38
N THR A 171 -5.30 -0.07 1.01
CA THR A 171 -6.21 -0.75 1.94
C THR A 171 -5.88 -2.24 1.95
N ILE A 172 -5.53 -2.78 3.12
CA ILE A 172 -5.12 -4.16 3.35
C ILE A 172 -6.12 -4.80 4.33
N PRO A 173 -7.09 -5.59 3.84
CA PRO A 173 -8.03 -6.31 4.70
C PRO A 173 -7.39 -7.36 5.61
N THR A 174 -6.51 -8.19 5.05
CA THR A 174 -5.81 -9.26 5.77
C THR A 174 -4.36 -8.84 6.01
N TRP A 175 -3.47 -9.16 5.08
CA TRP A 175 -2.06 -8.78 5.09
C TRP A 175 -1.51 -8.63 3.67
N ALA A 176 -0.42 -7.87 3.54
CA ALA A 176 0.32 -7.73 2.28
C ALA A 176 1.83 -7.65 2.55
N PRO A 177 2.67 -8.48 1.88
CA PRO A 177 4.13 -8.43 2.00
C PRO A 177 4.72 -7.33 1.11
N ALA A 178 4.24 -6.10 1.27
CA ALA A 178 4.57 -4.95 0.42
C ALA A 178 5.29 -3.84 1.19
N LEU A 179 6.16 -4.22 2.13
CA LEU A 179 6.88 -3.28 2.99
C LEU A 179 8.39 -3.44 2.80
N TRP A 180 9.07 -2.31 2.67
CA TRP A 180 10.52 -2.22 2.78
C TRP A 180 10.91 -1.66 4.14
N SER A 181 11.92 -2.27 4.77
CA SER A 181 12.61 -1.75 5.94
C SER A 181 14.13 -1.87 5.74
N PRO A 182 14.94 -0.87 6.15
CA PRO A 182 16.38 -0.96 6.01
C PRO A 182 16.96 -1.97 7.01
N ARG A 183 18.02 -2.67 6.60
CA ARG A 183 18.78 -3.60 7.46
C ARG A 183 19.25 -2.97 8.78
N ALA A 184 19.55 -1.66 8.76
CA ALA A 184 19.92 -0.90 9.95
C ALA A 184 18.88 -0.98 11.08
N CYS A 185 17.61 -1.19 10.73
CA CYS A 185 16.51 -1.32 11.67
C CYS A 185 16.14 -2.78 12.02
N ASN A 186 16.97 -3.76 11.64
CA ASN A 186 16.75 -5.13 12.11
C ASN A 186 16.84 -5.16 13.65
N ALA A 187 15.95 -5.92 14.28
CA ALA A 187 15.96 -6.09 15.72
C ALA A 187 17.07 -7.05 16.16
N THR A 188 17.76 -6.68 17.23
CA THR A 188 18.77 -7.46 17.95
C THR A 188 18.43 -7.49 19.43
N ILE A 189 19.12 -8.32 20.21
CA ILE A 189 18.95 -8.34 21.68
C ILE A 189 19.31 -7.00 22.36
N TYR A 190 20.04 -6.12 21.68
CA TYR A 190 20.44 -4.80 22.17
C TYR A 190 19.66 -3.64 21.55
N GLY A 191 18.62 -3.93 20.73
CA GLY A 191 17.86 -2.93 19.98
C GLY A 191 18.11 -3.01 18.48
N ASP A 192 18.08 -1.88 17.76
CA ASP A 192 18.31 -1.85 16.31
C ASP A 192 19.77 -2.22 15.96
N LEU A 193 19.98 -2.90 14.82
CA LEU A 193 21.32 -3.30 14.35
C LEU A 193 22.30 -2.13 14.16
N ASP A 194 21.80 -1.01 13.61
CA ASP A 194 22.53 0.25 13.49
C ASP A 194 21.59 1.40 13.88
N PRO A 195 21.55 1.78 15.17
CA PRO A 195 20.60 2.76 15.68
C PRO A 195 20.72 4.13 15.00
N GLY A 196 21.94 4.55 14.65
CA GLY A 196 22.19 5.84 14.00
C GLY A 196 21.56 5.89 12.61
N ARG A 197 21.82 4.88 11.78
CA ARG A 197 21.20 4.79 10.44
C ARG A 197 19.72 4.49 10.51
N CYS A 198 19.27 3.72 11.49
CA CYS A 198 17.85 3.45 11.68
C CYS A 198 17.08 4.72 12.06
N ASN A 199 17.63 5.56 12.96
CA ASN A 199 17.02 6.84 13.32
C ASN A 199 16.93 7.80 12.12
N GLN A 200 17.98 7.87 11.29
CA GLN A 200 17.90 8.61 10.02
C GLN A 200 16.79 8.08 9.10
N ALA A 201 16.60 6.76 9.04
CA ALA A 201 15.51 6.17 8.27
C ALA A 201 14.14 6.51 8.88
N ARG A 202 14.00 6.55 10.22
CA ARG A 202 12.77 6.96 10.92
C ARG A 202 12.33 8.38 10.58
N GLU A 203 13.27 9.28 10.37
CA GLU A 203 12.99 10.66 9.97
C GLU A 203 12.63 10.80 8.48
N ARG A 204 13.28 10.00 7.62
CA ARG A 204 13.15 10.09 6.16
C ARG A 204 11.95 9.32 5.59
N TYR A 205 11.58 8.23 6.25
CA TYR A 205 10.53 7.33 5.81
C TYR A 205 9.48 7.23 6.90
N THR A 206 8.35 7.90 6.68
CA THR A 206 7.21 7.79 7.59
C THR A 206 5.95 7.47 6.82
N TRP A 207 5.13 6.60 7.40
CA TRP A 207 3.81 6.29 6.90
C TRP A 207 2.79 6.35 8.03
N ARG A 208 1.51 6.43 7.67
CA ARG A 208 0.40 6.47 8.63
C ARG A 208 -0.70 5.54 8.18
N GLY A 209 -1.44 5.03 9.15
CA GLY A 209 -2.56 4.14 8.88
C GLY A 209 -3.77 4.38 9.77
N SER A 210 -4.85 3.69 9.44
CA SER A 210 -6.14 3.69 10.15
C SER A 210 -6.10 3.00 11.53
N ARG A 211 -4.92 2.93 12.15
CA ARG A 211 -4.59 2.19 13.37
C ARG A 211 -4.73 3.07 14.60
N VAL A 212 -5.96 3.44 14.93
CA VAL A 212 -6.38 4.00 16.21
C VAL A 212 -7.90 3.82 16.26
N PRO A 213 -8.52 3.36 17.36
CA PRO A 213 -9.94 3.59 17.59
C PRO A 213 -10.26 5.09 17.43
N GLN A 214 -11.50 5.44 17.13
CA GLN A 214 -11.87 6.83 16.82
C GLN A 214 -11.43 7.85 17.89
N ASP A 215 -11.22 7.41 19.14
CA ASP A 215 -11.01 8.26 20.32
C ASP A 215 -9.81 7.91 21.23
N ASP A 216 -8.97 6.90 20.91
CA ASP A 216 -7.85 6.49 21.78
C ASP A 216 -6.46 6.62 21.13
N PRO A 217 -5.82 7.80 21.14
CA PRO A 217 -4.54 8.04 20.46
C PRO A 217 -3.32 7.37 21.12
N ALA A 218 -3.46 6.68 22.25
CA ALA A 218 -2.33 6.24 23.07
C ALA A 218 -1.64 4.94 22.62
N THR A 219 -2.21 4.21 21.64
CA THR A 219 -1.73 2.87 21.27
C THR A 219 -1.40 2.74 19.78
N CYS A 220 -0.17 3.08 19.41
CA CYS A 220 0.31 2.92 18.03
C CYS A 220 1.02 1.60 17.76
N SER A 221 1.55 0.93 18.79
CA SER A 221 2.27 -0.33 18.61
C SER A 221 1.34 -1.52 18.54
N LEU A 222 1.58 -2.39 17.56
CA LEU A 222 0.85 -3.66 17.37
C LEU A 222 1.54 -4.85 18.03
N ALA A 223 2.80 -4.68 18.45
CA ALA A 223 3.55 -5.69 19.18
C ALA A 223 4.54 -5.02 20.14
N VAL A 224 4.83 -5.69 21.25
CA VAL A 224 5.90 -5.30 22.18
C VAL A 224 6.77 -6.54 22.37
N ASN A 225 8.07 -6.43 22.08
CA ASN A 225 9.02 -7.56 22.15
C ASN A 225 8.56 -8.80 21.35
N GLY A 226 7.99 -8.59 20.16
CA GLY A 226 7.49 -9.66 19.29
C GLY A 226 6.15 -10.27 19.73
N VAL A 227 5.59 -9.85 20.86
CA VAL A 227 4.27 -10.30 21.33
C VAL A 227 3.19 -9.36 20.81
N PRO A 228 2.18 -9.87 20.07
CA PRO A 228 1.00 -9.09 19.68
C PRO A 228 0.35 -8.37 20.86
N THR A 229 0.01 -7.09 20.68
CA THR A 229 -0.80 -6.36 21.65
C THR A 229 -2.28 -6.52 21.33
N GLU A 230 -3.16 -6.23 22.29
CA GLU A 230 -4.62 -6.15 22.06
C GLU A 230 -4.98 -5.17 20.92
N GLN A 231 -4.11 -4.20 20.65
CA GLN A 231 -4.29 -3.27 19.53
C GLN A 231 -4.23 -3.98 18.17
N LEU A 232 -3.50 -5.09 18.04
CA LEU A 232 -3.51 -5.91 16.83
C LEU A 232 -4.90 -6.49 16.54
N ASP A 233 -5.63 -6.89 17.58
CA ASP A 233 -6.98 -7.46 17.43
C ASP A 233 -8.01 -6.38 17.10
N LYS A 234 -7.84 -5.18 17.66
CA LYS A 234 -8.71 -4.03 17.43
C LYS A 234 -8.41 -3.31 16.10
N THR A 235 -7.24 -3.53 15.51
CA THR A 235 -6.83 -2.83 14.30
C THR A 235 -7.65 -3.31 13.11
N ALA A 236 -8.11 -2.36 12.30
CA ALA A 236 -8.91 -2.66 11.13
C ALA A 236 -8.65 -1.63 10.02
N PRO A 237 -8.71 -2.07 8.76
CA PRO A 237 -8.75 -1.16 7.62
C PRO A 237 -10.00 -0.28 7.67
N GLN A 238 -9.89 0.92 7.11
CA GLN A 238 -11.07 1.69 6.75
C GLN A 238 -11.62 1.10 5.45
N THR A 239 -12.83 0.53 5.43
CA THR A 239 -13.36 -0.19 4.24
C THR A 239 -14.68 0.36 3.72
N LYS A 240 -15.37 1.16 4.53
CA LYS A 240 -16.67 1.75 4.20
C LYS A 240 -16.49 3.13 3.57
N VAL A 241 -17.05 3.32 2.38
CA VAL A 241 -17.15 4.64 1.75
C VAL A 241 -17.98 5.55 2.65
N ASP A 242 -17.59 6.81 2.72
CA ASP A 242 -18.09 7.84 3.63
C ASP A 242 -17.76 7.69 5.12
N SER A 243 -17.13 6.59 5.53
CA SER A 243 -16.61 6.48 6.89
C SER A 243 -15.51 7.51 7.15
N ILE A 244 -15.37 7.94 8.41
CA ILE A 244 -14.29 8.82 8.86
C ILE A 244 -13.45 8.07 9.89
N ARG A 245 -12.15 7.98 9.67
CA ARG A 245 -11.20 7.43 10.64
C ARG A 245 -10.06 8.39 10.96
N ARG A 246 -9.52 8.24 12.17
CA ARG A 246 -8.33 8.93 12.63
C ARG A 246 -7.09 8.17 12.13
N TYR A 247 -6.11 8.91 11.63
CA TYR A 247 -4.81 8.37 11.20
C TYR A 247 -3.77 8.99 12.12
N GLY A 248 -3.84 8.67 13.41
CA GLY A 248 -3.06 9.34 14.46
C GLY A 248 -1.60 8.89 14.53
N CYS A 249 -1.35 7.61 14.27
CA CYS A 249 -0.03 7.02 14.37
C CYS A 249 0.85 7.35 13.17
N TYR A 250 2.11 7.64 13.45
CA TYR A 250 3.20 7.70 12.49
C TYR A 250 4.13 6.52 12.74
N TYR A 251 4.44 5.80 11.67
CA TYR A 251 5.34 4.66 11.68
C TYR A 251 6.58 5.05 10.87
N GLY A 252 7.74 5.03 11.53
CA GLY A 252 9.02 5.37 10.92
C GLY A 252 9.67 4.19 10.20
N SER A 253 10.79 4.49 9.53
CA SER A 253 11.79 3.60 8.91
C SER A 253 11.32 2.75 7.74
N ASN A 254 10.01 2.63 7.53
CA ASN A 254 9.43 1.73 6.54
C ASN A 254 8.81 2.48 5.37
N VAL A 255 8.78 1.80 4.22
CA VAL A 255 8.15 2.30 2.99
C VAL A 255 7.08 1.33 2.51
N LEU A 256 5.86 1.84 2.34
CA LEU A 256 4.78 1.11 1.67
C LEU A 256 5.08 1.05 0.17
N LEU A 257 5.25 -0.16 -0.35
CA LEU A 257 5.64 -0.40 -1.73
C LEU A 257 4.42 -0.55 -2.64
N TYR A 258 3.71 0.55 -2.84
CA TYR A 258 2.69 0.68 -3.88
C TYR A 258 2.82 1.99 -4.66
N SER A 259 2.17 2.05 -5.82
CA SER A 259 2.05 3.25 -6.63
C SER A 259 0.64 3.42 -7.17
N ALA A 260 0.29 4.64 -7.57
CA ALA A 260 -1.02 4.94 -8.14
C ALA A 260 -0.90 5.85 -9.35
N LEU A 261 -1.45 5.39 -10.48
CA LEU A 261 -1.46 6.11 -11.74
C LEU A 261 -2.72 6.98 -11.84
N ILE A 262 -2.49 8.29 -11.94
CA ILE A 262 -3.53 9.30 -12.11
C ILE A 262 -3.34 9.99 -13.45
N VAL A 263 -4.45 10.15 -14.16
CA VAL A 263 -4.55 10.96 -15.38
C VAL A 263 -5.45 12.16 -15.11
N GLY A 264 -5.06 13.33 -15.59
CA GLY A 264 -5.83 14.57 -15.49
C GLY A 264 -7.12 14.47 -16.31
N ARG A 265 -8.10 15.31 -15.97
CA ARG A 265 -9.28 15.48 -16.81
C ARG A 265 -8.98 16.30 -18.04
#